data_AF-A0A5N7BQL6-F1
#
_entry.id   AF-A0A5N7BQL6-F1
#
_cell.length_a   1.000
_cell.length_b   1.000
_cell.length_c   1.000
_cell.angle_alpha   90.00
_cell.angle_beta   90.00
_cell.angle_gamma   90.00
#
_symmetry.space_group_name_H-M   'P 1'
#
loop_
_entity.id
_entity.type
_entity.pdbx_description
1 polymer ?
#
loop_
_entity_poly.entity_id
_entity_poly.type
_entity_poly.pdbx_seq_one_letter_code
_entity_poly.pdbx_strand_id
1 'polypeptide(L)'
;MVSLKNILKFSQRHRGPTASALRASTAAPASGSPSIDNSQGASAAVAELSDALGTVFDKIDLDGDLNGQAHALLERLDQEASQYGNSQLKDEQYPDWECSQDKARLISVAWHCARTVYESSSSLPPNNSVHCGNWNLEPRHCIVPSADGTIKAVSFSCVSATVPGTAENGLPVLIVAIRGSASAVDHMVNANHEPRNADNFIDLSRLAPEKTSTLQAHSGFLNSAKALDKTVSHNITDYIHPNEGRYSHVLFTGHSAGGAVASLLFLRPVDSIFVYHIWGASSCDGSPPGKFQNGLVQRDVSKFH
;
A
#
# COMPACT_ATOMS: atom_id res chain seq x y z
N MET A 1 4.83 -21.39 30.99
CA MET A 1 4.42 -19.99 30.76
C MET A 1 5.49 -19.08 31.33
N VAL A 2 6.19 -18.32 30.48
CA VAL A 2 7.09 -17.26 30.97
C VAL A 2 6.20 -16.06 31.33
N SER A 3 6.26 -15.60 32.58
CA SER A 3 5.52 -14.40 32.99
C SER A 3 6.00 -13.18 32.21
N LEU A 4 5.09 -12.30 31.77
CA LEU A 4 5.40 -11.04 31.07
C LEU A 4 6.46 -10.22 31.82
N LYS A 5 6.39 -10.25 33.16
CA LYS A 5 7.38 -9.65 34.06
C LYS A 5 8.79 -10.20 33.86
N ASN A 6 8.95 -11.50 33.60
CA ASN A 6 10.24 -12.13 33.36
C ASN A 6 10.79 -11.80 31.97
N ILE A 7 9.93 -11.62 30.96
CA ILE A 7 10.32 -11.19 29.61
C ILE A 7 10.83 -9.74 29.63
N LEU A 8 10.10 -8.85 30.31
CA LEU A 8 10.50 -7.44 30.46
C LEU A 8 11.81 -7.29 31.26
N LYS A 9 11.99 -8.07 32.34
CA LYS A 9 13.26 -8.13 33.09
C LYS A 9 14.43 -8.62 32.24
N PHE A 10 14.20 -9.56 31.34
CA PHE A 10 15.23 -10.05 30.41
C PHE A 10 15.60 -9.00 29.37
N SER A 11 14.59 -8.30 28.81
CA SER A 11 14.79 -7.22 27.83
C SER A 11 15.55 -6.03 28.41
N GLN A 12 15.27 -5.62 29.65
CA GLN A 12 16.03 -4.55 30.33
C GLN A 12 17.52 -4.88 30.50
N ARG A 13 17.90 -6.16 30.61
CA ARG A 13 19.29 -6.59 30.84
C ARG A 13 20.16 -6.68 29.58
N HIS A 14 19.60 -6.67 28.37
CA HIS A 14 20.31 -6.92 27.11
C HIS A 14 20.27 -5.74 26.10
N ARG A 15 20.43 -4.50 26.58
CA ARG A 15 20.18 -3.26 25.79
C ARG A 15 21.34 -2.70 24.93
N GLY A 16 22.54 -3.27 24.99
CA GLY A 16 23.77 -2.55 24.60
C GLY A 16 24.14 -2.38 23.10
N PRO A 17 24.04 -3.40 22.22
CA PRO A 17 24.78 -3.32 20.94
C PRO A 17 23.98 -2.91 19.68
N THR A 18 22.66 -3.04 19.65
CA THR A 18 21.88 -3.02 18.39
C THR A 18 21.62 -1.63 17.83
N ALA A 19 21.21 -0.65 18.64
CA ALA A 19 20.85 0.68 18.15
C ALA A 19 22.07 1.46 17.61
N SER A 20 23.22 1.39 18.28
CA SER A 20 24.45 2.06 17.84
C SER A 20 25.01 1.49 16.54
N ALA A 21 24.94 0.16 16.35
CA ALA A 21 25.33 -0.49 15.10
C ALA A 21 24.38 -0.12 13.95
N LEU A 22 23.08 0.00 14.22
CA LEU A 22 22.09 0.44 13.23
C LEU A 22 22.29 1.90 12.84
N ARG A 23 22.55 2.82 13.79
CA ARG A 23 22.89 4.23 13.51
C ARG A 23 24.19 4.37 12.71
N ALA A 24 25.16 3.48 12.89
CA ALA A 24 26.37 3.49 12.06
C ALA A 24 26.04 3.14 10.60
N SER A 25 25.03 2.30 10.35
CA SER A 25 24.60 1.91 9.00
C SER A 25 23.79 2.99 8.27
N THR A 26 23.30 4.04 8.96
CA THR A 26 22.55 5.17 8.38
C THR A 26 23.44 6.34 7.98
N ALA A 27 24.73 6.33 8.34
CA ALA A 27 25.64 7.46 8.17
C ALA A 27 26.17 7.67 6.74
N ALA A 28 25.86 6.76 5.80
CA ALA A 28 26.26 6.91 4.41
C ALA A 28 25.23 7.74 3.63
N PRO A 29 25.65 8.66 2.74
CA PRO A 29 24.73 9.44 1.91
C PRO A 29 23.84 8.53 1.08
N ALA A 30 22.61 8.97 0.79
CA ALA A 30 21.65 8.24 -0.03
C ALA A 30 22.33 7.80 -1.33
N SER A 31 22.46 6.48 -1.49
CA SER A 31 23.32 5.88 -2.51
C SER A 31 22.78 6.04 -3.94
N GLY A 32 21.49 6.39 -4.05
CA GLY A 32 20.74 6.38 -5.30
C GLY A 32 20.26 4.98 -5.71
N SER A 33 20.67 3.93 -4.99
CA SER A 33 20.17 2.56 -5.17
C SER A 33 18.96 2.31 -4.25
N PRO A 34 17.79 1.94 -4.79
CA PRO A 34 16.59 1.68 -3.98
C PRO A 34 16.79 0.66 -2.86
N SER A 35 17.56 -0.40 -3.09
CA SER A 35 17.80 -1.46 -2.10
C SER A 35 18.63 -0.99 -0.91
N ILE A 36 19.66 -0.19 -1.18
CA ILE A 36 20.52 0.40 -0.15
C ILE A 36 19.73 1.47 0.60
N ASP A 37 19.02 2.35 -0.11
CA ASP A 37 18.16 3.37 0.49
C ASP A 37 17.10 2.74 1.41
N ASN A 38 16.48 1.62 0.98
CA ASN A 38 15.52 0.87 1.80
C ASN A 38 16.17 0.25 3.05
N SER A 39 17.37 -0.32 2.91
CA SER A 39 18.09 -0.92 4.04
C SER A 39 18.51 0.15 5.06
N GLN A 40 19.01 1.29 4.59
CA GLN A 40 19.40 2.42 5.44
C GLN A 40 18.20 3.01 6.17
N GLY A 41 17.10 3.29 5.46
CA GLY A 41 15.88 3.82 6.07
C GLY A 41 15.26 2.86 7.08
N ALA A 42 15.28 1.55 6.79
CA ALA A 42 14.84 0.54 7.75
C ALA A 42 15.73 0.51 9.00
N SER A 43 17.05 0.56 8.84
CA SER A 43 17.98 0.63 9.98
C SER A 43 17.75 1.87 10.84
N ALA A 44 17.49 3.02 10.22
CA ALA A 44 17.16 4.27 10.93
C ALA A 44 15.88 4.10 11.76
N ALA A 45 14.80 3.63 11.13
CA ALA A 45 13.53 3.41 11.79
C ALA A 45 13.63 2.40 12.94
N VAL A 46 14.38 1.31 12.77
CA VAL A 46 14.60 0.33 13.84
C VAL A 46 15.44 0.91 14.97
N ALA A 47 16.45 1.73 14.67
CA ALA A 47 17.24 2.40 15.70
C ALA A 47 16.39 3.37 16.54
N GLU A 48 15.52 4.15 15.90
CA GLU A 48 14.58 5.06 16.56
C GLU A 48 13.55 4.29 17.41
N LEU A 49 12.95 3.24 16.85
CA LEU A 49 12.02 2.39 17.59
C LEU A 49 12.70 1.74 18.80
N SER A 50 13.94 1.26 18.64
CA SER A 50 14.73 0.69 19.72
C SER A 50 15.00 1.70 20.84
N ASP A 51 15.28 2.96 20.49
CA ASP A 51 15.50 4.05 21.45
C ASP A 51 14.21 4.41 22.20
N ALA A 52 13.10 4.52 21.47
CA ALA A 52 11.78 4.79 22.03
C ALA A 52 11.32 3.67 22.97
N LEU A 53 11.45 2.41 22.56
CA LEU A 53 11.16 1.25 23.41
C LEU A 53 12.06 1.20 24.64
N GLY A 54 13.35 1.54 24.50
CA GLY A 54 14.27 1.70 25.62
C GLY A 54 13.73 2.68 26.66
N THR A 55 13.34 3.87 26.20
CA THR A 55 12.74 4.93 27.03
C THR A 55 11.45 4.49 27.71
N VAL A 56 10.57 3.77 27.01
CA VAL A 56 9.31 3.26 27.59
C VAL A 56 9.63 2.22 28.65
N PHE A 57 10.49 1.25 28.36
CA PHE A 57 10.85 0.20 29.31
C PHE A 57 11.60 0.71 30.55
N ASP A 58 12.25 1.87 30.48
CA ASP A 58 12.83 2.55 31.65
C ASP A 58 11.79 3.14 32.59
N LYS A 59 10.61 3.46 32.07
CA LYS A 59 9.53 4.07 32.83
C LYS A 59 8.55 3.04 33.41
N ILE A 60 8.62 1.79 32.97
CA ILE A 60 7.76 0.72 33.50
C ILE A 60 8.29 0.27 34.86
N ASP A 61 7.48 0.50 35.90
CA ASP A 61 7.68 -0.11 37.21
C ASP A 61 7.18 -1.56 37.17
N LEU A 62 8.11 -2.50 37.18
CA LEU A 62 7.85 -3.94 37.12
C LEU A 62 7.25 -4.50 38.41
N ASP A 63 7.34 -3.76 39.52
CA ASP A 63 6.80 -4.15 40.81
C ASP A 63 5.48 -3.43 41.13
N GLY A 64 5.06 -2.46 40.30
CA GLY A 64 3.78 -1.78 40.35
C GLY A 64 2.65 -2.42 39.53
N ASP A 65 1.54 -1.70 39.37
CA ASP A 65 0.40 -2.14 38.56
C ASP A 65 0.72 -2.03 37.06
N LEU A 66 1.11 -3.15 36.45
CA LEU A 66 1.46 -3.24 35.04
C LEU A 66 0.27 -2.99 34.11
N ASN A 67 -0.94 -3.39 34.51
CA ASN A 67 -2.13 -3.21 33.66
C ASN A 67 -2.52 -1.73 33.60
N GLY A 68 -2.53 -1.04 34.75
CA GLY A 68 -2.75 0.41 34.80
C GLY A 68 -1.71 1.19 34.00
N GLN A 69 -0.44 0.80 34.08
CA GLN A 69 0.63 1.41 33.28
C GLN A 69 0.47 1.16 31.77
N ALA A 70 0.06 -0.04 31.36
CA ALA A 70 -0.23 -0.34 29.96
C ALA A 70 -1.43 0.45 29.43
N HIS A 71 -2.50 0.58 30.22
CA HIS A 71 -3.65 1.41 29.86
C HIS A 71 -3.28 2.88 29.73
N ALA A 72 -2.47 3.43 30.64
CA ALA A 72 -1.99 4.81 30.55
C ALA A 72 -1.12 5.05 29.30
N LEU A 73 -0.31 4.06 28.89
CA LEU A 73 0.45 4.14 27.64
C LEU A 73 -0.46 4.15 26.41
N LEU A 74 -1.51 3.32 26.40
CA LEU A 74 -2.52 3.29 25.33
C LEU A 74 -3.28 4.61 25.24
N GLU A 75 -3.74 5.17 26.36
CA GLU A 75 -4.40 6.49 26.39
C GLU A 75 -3.49 7.59 25.84
N ARG A 76 -2.20 7.56 26.17
CA ARG A 76 -1.24 8.53 25.66
C ARG A 76 -1.02 8.41 24.15
N LEU A 77 -0.98 7.17 23.63
CA LEU A 77 -0.90 6.93 22.19
C LEU A 77 -2.16 7.43 21.46
N ASP A 78 -3.34 7.19 22.03
CA ASP A 78 -4.61 7.68 21.49
C ASP A 78 -4.67 9.21 21.51
N GLN A 79 -4.24 9.83 22.61
CA GLN A 79 -4.13 11.28 22.73
C GLN A 79 -3.17 11.87 21.70
N GLU A 80 -2.01 11.26 21.48
CA GLU A 80 -1.05 11.70 20.47
C GLU A 80 -1.64 11.55 19.06
N ALA A 81 -2.27 10.41 18.76
CA ALA A 81 -2.94 10.18 17.50
C ALA A 81 -4.04 11.22 17.23
N SER A 82 -4.81 11.60 18.26
CA SER A 82 -5.89 12.59 18.15
C SER A 82 -5.42 14.01 17.75
N GLN A 83 -4.13 14.33 17.94
CA GLN A 83 -3.57 15.63 17.55
C GLN A 83 -3.50 15.81 16.03
N TYR A 84 -3.50 14.71 15.28
CA TYR A 84 -3.47 14.74 13.83
C TYR A 84 -4.87 14.97 13.28
N GLY A 85 -5.06 16.02 12.48
CA GLY A 85 -6.38 16.39 11.94
C GLY A 85 -7.01 15.37 10.98
N ASN A 86 -6.24 14.37 10.54
CA ASN A 86 -6.67 13.23 9.74
C ASN A 86 -6.78 11.93 10.56
N SER A 87 -6.67 11.99 11.89
CA SER A 87 -6.84 10.83 12.77
C SER A 87 -8.29 10.32 12.82
N GLN A 88 -9.23 11.18 12.45
CA GLN A 88 -10.65 10.86 12.32
C GLN A 88 -11.17 11.42 11.00
N LEU A 89 -11.98 10.63 10.31
CA LEU A 89 -12.75 11.13 9.17
C LEU A 89 -13.93 11.93 9.72
N LYS A 90 -14.07 13.17 9.27
CA LYS A 90 -15.25 13.98 9.58
C LYS A 90 -16.40 13.47 8.72
N ASP A 91 -17.42 12.88 9.36
CA ASP A 91 -18.59 12.32 8.68
C ASP A 91 -19.31 13.33 7.77
N GLU A 92 -19.13 14.62 8.02
CA GLU A 92 -19.80 15.73 7.34
C GLU A 92 -19.27 16.05 5.93
N GLN A 93 -18.13 15.48 5.51
CA GLN A 93 -17.44 15.88 4.27
C GLN A 93 -17.67 14.99 3.06
N TYR A 94 -18.41 13.88 3.20
CA TYR A 94 -18.57 12.91 2.13
C TYR A 94 -20.05 12.61 1.88
N PRO A 95 -20.50 12.61 0.61
CA PRO A 95 -21.85 12.17 0.30
C PRO A 95 -22.02 10.69 0.71
N ASP A 96 -23.25 10.31 1.07
CA ASP A 96 -23.59 8.92 1.34
C ASP A 96 -23.11 8.05 0.17
N TRP A 97 -22.28 7.05 0.48
CA TRP A 97 -21.74 6.18 -0.56
C TRP A 97 -22.83 5.21 -1.04
N GLU A 98 -23.36 5.49 -2.24
CA GLU A 98 -24.22 4.53 -2.94
C GLU A 98 -23.38 3.51 -3.72
N CYS A 99 -23.43 2.26 -3.26
CA CYS A 99 -22.79 1.13 -3.92
C CYS A 99 -23.80 0.37 -4.78
N SER A 100 -23.80 0.63 -6.09
CA SER A 100 -24.57 -0.18 -7.04
C SER A 100 -24.05 -1.62 -7.08
N GLN A 101 -24.87 -2.56 -7.56
CA GLN A 101 -24.47 -3.95 -7.69
C GLN A 101 -23.22 -4.14 -8.56
N ASP A 102 -23.09 -3.36 -9.64
CA ASP A 102 -21.93 -3.40 -10.53
C ASP A 102 -20.67 -2.87 -9.85
N LYS A 103 -20.77 -1.79 -9.07
CA LYS A 103 -19.65 -1.27 -8.25
C LYS A 103 -19.24 -2.29 -7.19
N ALA A 104 -20.20 -2.90 -6.50
CA ALA A 104 -19.94 -3.93 -5.48
C ALA A 104 -19.20 -5.14 -6.08
N ARG A 105 -19.60 -5.57 -7.28
CA ARG A 105 -18.92 -6.64 -8.01
C ARG A 105 -17.51 -6.23 -8.41
N LEU A 106 -17.31 -5.03 -8.95
CA LEU A 106 -15.97 -4.54 -9.33
C LEU A 106 -15.03 -4.49 -8.12
N ILE A 107 -15.54 -4.06 -6.97
CA ILE A 107 -14.81 -4.09 -5.69
C ILE A 107 -14.49 -5.53 -5.28
N SER A 108 -15.44 -6.45 -5.39
CA SER A 108 -15.22 -7.86 -5.08
C SER A 108 -14.13 -8.48 -5.95
N VAL A 109 -14.12 -8.20 -7.25
CA VAL A 109 -13.08 -8.69 -8.17
C VAL A 109 -11.73 -8.05 -7.87
N ALA A 110 -11.67 -6.74 -7.65
CA ALA A 110 -10.44 -6.05 -7.29
C ALA A 110 -9.85 -6.58 -5.97
N TRP A 111 -10.70 -6.88 -4.99
CA TRP A 111 -10.30 -7.51 -3.74
C TRP A 111 -9.78 -8.93 -3.95
N HIS A 112 -10.47 -9.72 -4.78
CA HIS A 112 -10.02 -11.06 -5.16
C HIS A 112 -8.63 -11.02 -5.78
N CYS A 113 -8.38 -10.16 -6.77
CA CYS A 113 -7.07 -9.98 -7.38
C CYS A 113 -5.99 -9.52 -6.37
N ALA A 114 -6.33 -8.57 -5.48
CA ALA A 114 -5.42 -8.09 -4.44
C ALA A 114 -5.05 -9.18 -3.41
N ARG A 115 -5.92 -10.17 -3.20
CA ARG A 115 -5.63 -11.35 -2.38
C ARG A 115 -4.81 -12.38 -3.14
N THR A 116 -5.22 -12.74 -4.36
CA THR A 116 -4.59 -13.81 -5.15
C THR A 116 -3.14 -13.51 -5.50
N VAL A 117 -2.74 -12.24 -5.64
CA VAL A 117 -1.34 -11.87 -5.89
C VAL A 117 -0.37 -12.33 -4.76
N TYR A 118 -0.88 -12.62 -3.55
CA TYR A 118 -0.08 -13.24 -2.50
C TYR A 118 0.26 -14.70 -2.82
N GLU A 119 -0.70 -15.44 -3.37
CA GLU A 119 -0.60 -16.87 -3.69
C GLU A 119 0.19 -17.10 -4.99
N SER A 120 -0.05 -16.26 -6.01
CA SER A 120 0.61 -16.34 -7.33
C SER A 120 2.07 -15.90 -7.33
N SER A 121 2.60 -15.43 -6.20
CA SER A 121 4.01 -15.01 -6.10
C SER A 121 5.02 -16.17 -6.16
N SER A 122 4.54 -17.40 -6.37
CA SER A 122 5.34 -18.64 -6.42
C SER A 122 5.28 -19.41 -7.75
N SER A 123 4.42 -19.05 -8.71
CA SER A 123 4.30 -19.73 -10.03
C SER A 123 3.41 -18.95 -11.01
N LEU A 124 3.48 -19.32 -12.31
CA LEU A 124 2.68 -18.79 -13.43
C LEU A 124 1.22 -18.48 -13.03
N PRO A 125 0.57 -17.47 -13.64
CA PRO A 125 -0.81 -17.14 -13.31
C PRO A 125 -1.67 -18.41 -13.42
N PRO A 126 -2.57 -18.68 -12.46
CA PRO A 126 -3.42 -19.86 -12.51
C PRO A 126 -4.14 -19.86 -13.86
N ASN A 127 -3.93 -20.91 -14.65
CA ASN A 127 -4.35 -20.98 -16.06
C ASN A 127 -5.88 -21.08 -16.24
N ASN A 128 -6.64 -20.84 -15.17
CA ASN A 128 -8.07 -21.04 -15.11
C ASN A 128 -8.75 -19.68 -14.96
N SER A 129 -9.57 -19.34 -15.94
CA SER A 129 -10.40 -18.16 -15.87
C SER A 129 -11.46 -18.30 -14.79
N VAL A 130 -11.63 -17.26 -13.98
CA VAL A 130 -12.61 -17.26 -12.90
C VAL A 130 -13.89 -16.64 -13.43
N HIS A 131 -14.94 -17.45 -13.49
CA HIS A 131 -16.27 -17.00 -13.86
C HIS A 131 -16.99 -16.46 -12.62
N CYS A 132 -17.38 -15.20 -12.64
CA CYS A 132 -18.12 -14.57 -11.55
C CYS A 132 -19.41 -13.95 -12.09
N GLY A 133 -20.47 -14.74 -12.10
CA GLY A 133 -21.77 -14.30 -12.64
C GLY A 133 -21.70 -13.99 -14.13
N ASN A 134 -21.90 -12.72 -14.48
CA ASN A 134 -21.88 -12.17 -15.85
C ASN A 134 -20.49 -11.71 -16.30
N TRP A 135 -19.44 -11.91 -15.49
CA TRP A 135 -18.08 -11.53 -15.82
C TRP A 135 -17.13 -12.71 -15.90
N ASN A 136 -16.11 -12.54 -16.73
CA ASN A 136 -15.00 -13.45 -16.85
C ASN A 136 -13.70 -12.72 -16.47
N LEU A 137 -12.96 -13.29 -15.52
CA LEU A 137 -11.65 -12.81 -15.09
C LEU A 137 -10.57 -13.70 -15.71
N GLU A 138 -9.80 -13.11 -16.62
CA GLU A 138 -8.74 -13.76 -17.38
C GLU A 138 -7.36 -13.28 -16.89
N PRO A 139 -6.59 -14.12 -16.19
CA PRO A 139 -5.21 -13.80 -15.83
C PRO A 139 -4.35 -13.62 -17.09
N ARG A 140 -3.53 -12.57 -17.13
CA ARG A 140 -2.69 -12.24 -18.30
C ARG A 140 -1.20 -12.37 -18.03
N HIS A 141 -0.73 -11.70 -16.99
CA HIS A 141 0.69 -11.59 -16.71
C HIS A 141 0.94 -11.44 -15.21
N CYS A 142 2.13 -11.80 -14.76
CA CYS A 142 2.58 -11.58 -13.39
C CYS A 142 4.05 -11.17 -13.35
N ILE A 143 4.37 -10.28 -12.41
CA ILE A 143 5.73 -9.89 -12.06
C ILE A 143 6.07 -10.57 -10.74
N VAL A 144 7.18 -11.29 -10.72
CA VAL A 144 7.72 -11.89 -9.49
C VAL A 144 8.40 -10.82 -8.64
N PRO A 145 8.32 -10.91 -7.30
CA PRO A 145 8.99 -9.95 -6.43
C PRO A 145 10.51 -10.08 -6.54
N SER A 146 11.23 -8.97 -6.45
CA SER A 146 12.71 -8.99 -6.41
C SER A 146 13.22 -9.42 -5.04
N ALA A 147 14.43 -9.99 -5.03
CA ALA A 147 15.07 -10.46 -3.79
C ALA A 147 15.37 -9.32 -2.79
N ASP A 148 15.51 -8.09 -3.27
CA ASP A 148 15.73 -6.89 -2.46
C ASP A 148 14.43 -6.20 -2.03
N GLY A 149 13.27 -6.74 -2.41
CA GLY A 149 11.93 -6.23 -2.08
C GLY A 149 11.53 -4.94 -2.79
N THR A 150 12.41 -4.35 -3.61
CA THR A 150 12.10 -3.12 -4.35
C THR A 150 10.94 -3.35 -5.32
N ILE A 151 11.01 -4.42 -6.12
CA ILE A 151 9.92 -4.85 -7.01
C ILE A 151 8.98 -5.74 -6.20
N LYS A 152 7.74 -5.30 -6.03
CA LYS A 152 6.67 -6.11 -5.43
C LYS A 152 6.07 -7.06 -6.45
N ALA A 153 5.48 -8.15 -5.98
CA ALA A 153 4.73 -9.04 -6.86
C ALA A 153 3.51 -8.30 -7.41
N VAL A 154 3.28 -8.42 -8.72
CA VAL A 154 2.14 -7.78 -9.41
C VAL A 154 1.44 -8.82 -10.27
N SER A 155 0.12 -8.75 -10.35
CA SER A 155 -0.66 -9.53 -11.30
C SER A 155 -1.51 -8.61 -12.18
N PHE A 156 -1.65 -9.00 -13.44
CA PHE A 156 -2.45 -8.33 -14.45
C PHE A 156 -3.57 -9.27 -14.85
N SER A 157 -4.82 -8.84 -14.72
CA SER A 157 -5.99 -9.65 -15.07
C SER A 157 -7.00 -8.80 -15.83
N CYS A 158 -7.60 -9.35 -16.87
CA CYS A 158 -8.63 -8.68 -17.66
C CYS A 158 -10.00 -9.14 -17.18
N VAL A 159 -10.90 -8.21 -16.95
CA VAL A 159 -12.32 -8.49 -16.69
C VAL A 159 -13.11 -8.08 -17.92
N SER A 160 -13.91 -9.01 -18.43
CA SER A 160 -14.84 -8.79 -19.54
C SER A 160 -16.22 -9.36 -19.19
N ALA A 161 -17.25 -8.86 -19.87
CA ALA A 161 -18.57 -9.45 -19.79
C ALA A 161 -18.59 -10.83 -20.47
N THR A 162 -19.29 -11.79 -19.86
CA THR A 162 -19.46 -13.16 -20.39
C THR A 162 -20.27 -13.17 -21.69
N VAL A 163 -21.15 -12.20 -21.89
CA VAL A 163 -21.93 -12.01 -23.11
C VAL A 163 -21.33 -10.87 -23.94
N PRO A 164 -20.79 -11.13 -25.15
CA PRO A 164 -20.29 -10.07 -26.02
C PRO A 164 -21.43 -9.13 -26.44
N GLY A 165 -21.27 -7.82 -26.21
CA GLY A 165 -22.21 -6.79 -26.70
C GLY A 165 -23.17 -6.20 -25.66
N THR A 166 -23.25 -6.73 -24.45
CA THR A 166 -23.83 -6.00 -23.32
C THR A 166 -22.81 -4.97 -22.86
N ALA A 167 -22.94 -3.72 -23.34
CA ALA A 167 -22.13 -2.61 -22.90
C ALA A 167 -22.47 -2.27 -21.44
N GLU A 168 -21.88 -3.00 -20.50
CA GLU A 168 -21.86 -2.59 -19.10
C GLU A 168 -20.86 -1.43 -18.96
N ASN A 169 -21.30 -0.33 -18.36
CA ASN A 169 -20.48 0.86 -18.15
C ASN A 169 -19.21 0.47 -17.38
N GLY A 170 -18.04 0.57 -18.02
CA GLY A 170 -16.75 0.31 -17.36
C GLY A 170 -16.00 -0.96 -17.77
N LEU A 171 -16.55 -1.78 -18.69
CA LEU A 171 -15.88 -2.98 -19.21
C LEU A 171 -15.47 -2.82 -20.68
N PRO A 172 -14.38 -3.47 -21.14
CA PRO A 172 -13.46 -4.30 -20.36
C PRO A 172 -12.50 -3.48 -19.48
N VAL A 173 -12.07 -4.07 -18.35
CA VAL A 173 -11.10 -3.45 -17.43
C VAL A 173 -9.88 -4.33 -17.20
N LEU A 174 -8.70 -3.72 -17.27
CA LEU A 174 -7.45 -4.31 -16.83
C LEU A 174 -7.24 -4.03 -15.35
N ILE A 175 -7.19 -5.07 -14.52
CA ILE A 175 -6.85 -4.98 -13.10
C ILE A 175 -5.35 -5.19 -12.93
N VAL A 176 -4.70 -4.22 -12.30
CA VAL A 176 -3.30 -4.27 -11.86
C VAL A 176 -3.30 -4.41 -10.33
N ALA A 177 -3.06 -5.63 -9.85
CA ALA A 177 -3.08 -5.95 -8.43
C ALA A 177 -1.66 -6.11 -7.87
N ILE A 178 -1.35 -5.38 -6.80
CA ILE A 178 -0.01 -5.32 -6.21
C ILE A 178 -0.03 -5.95 -4.82
N ARG A 179 0.89 -6.89 -4.59
CA ARG A 179 1.03 -7.57 -3.30
C ARG A 179 1.51 -6.59 -2.23
N GLY A 180 0.93 -6.69 -1.03
CA GLY A 180 1.49 -6.05 0.16
C GLY A 180 2.65 -6.84 0.75
N SER A 181 2.79 -6.78 2.07
CA SER A 181 3.88 -7.42 2.79
C SER A 181 3.71 -8.93 2.85
N ALA A 182 4.70 -9.70 2.39
CA ALA A 182 4.70 -11.16 2.48
C ALA A 182 6.04 -11.76 2.94
N SER A 183 7.07 -10.94 3.13
CA SER A 183 8.42 -11.38 3.48
C SER A 183 9.10 -10.39 4.43
N ALA A 184 10.16 -10.83 5.11
CA ALA A 184 10.98 -9.94 5.95
C ALA A 184 11.56 -8.75 5.14
N VAL A 185 11.88 -8.98 3.87
CA VAL A 185 12.38 -7.93 2.98
C VAL A 185 11.27 -6.93 2.64
N ASP A 186 10.02 -7.37 2.46
CA ASP A 186 8.89 -6.44 2.32
C ASP A 186 8.73 -5.56 3.57
N HIS A 187 8.87 -6.13 4.76
CA HIS A 187 8.82 -5.37 6.01
C HIS A 187 9.96 -4.35 6.12
N MET A 188 11.16 -4.69 5.64
CA MET A 188 12.29 -3.75 5.56
C MET A 188 11.95 -2.56 4.65
N VAL A 189 11.41 -2.80 3.45
CA VAL A 189 10.99 -1.71 2.55
C VAL A 189 9.94 -0.83 3.21
N ASN A 190 8.97 -1.42 3.92
CA ASN A 190 7.94 -0.66 4.61
C ASN A 190 8.49 0.13 5.83
N ALA A 191 9.60 -0.30 6.43
CA ALA A 191 10.22 0.42 7.53
C ALA A 191 10.99 1.68 7.05
N ASN A 192 11.37 1.73 5.77
CA ASN A 192 11.90 2.93 5.13
C ASN A 192 10.77 3.94 4.90
N HIS A 193 10.41 4.68 5.96
CA HIS A 193 9.20 5.51 6.03
C HIS A 193 9.46 7.00 5.83
N GLU A 194 10.73 7.42 5.78
CA GLU A 194 11.13 8.81 5.59
C GLU A 194 10.42 9.47 4.40
N PRO A 195 9.74 10.61 4.58
CA PRO A 195 9.08 11.31 3.49
C PRO A 195 10.09 11.75 2.41
N ARG A 196 9.87 11.33 1.17
CA ARG A 196 10.70 11.70 0.01
C ARG A 196 9.88 12.46 -1.03
N ASN A 197 10.50 13.45 -1.67
CA ASN A 197 9.87 14.19 -2.76
C ASN A 197 9.42 13.23 -3.88
N ALA A 198 8.14 13.34 -4.26
CA ALA A 198 7.47 12.52 -5.26
C ALA A 198 7.13 13.30 -6.55
N ASP A 199 7.54 14.57 -6.67
CA ASP A 199 7.19 15.45 -7.80
C ASP A 199 7.76 14.93 -9.13
N ASN A 200 8.85 14.16 -9.08
CA ASN A 200 9.42 13.50 -10.27
C ASN A 200 8.67 12.22 -10.69
N PHE A 201 7.62 11.84 -9.97
CA PHE A 201 6.82 10.65 -10.23
C PHE A 201 5.32 10.98 -10.38
N ILE A 202 4.83 11.93 -9.59
CA ILE A 202 3.46 12.42 -9.61
C ILE A 202 3.49 13.88 -10.05
N ASP A 203 2.82 14.18 -11.16
CA ASP A 203 2.63 15.55 -11.61
C ASP A 203 1.50 16.21 -10.82
N LEU A 204 1.87 16.88 -9.73
CA LEU A 204 0.91 17.56 -8.84
C LEU A 204 0.16 18.69 -9.56
N SER A 205 0.78 19.32 -10.57
CA SER A 205 0.15 20.40 -11.34
C SER A 205 -1.12 19.94 -12.06
N ARG A 206 -1.19 18.66 -12.43
CA ARG A 206 -2.39 18.02 -13.02
C ARG A 206 -3.47 17.65 -11.99
N LEU A 207 -3.13 17.57 -10.72
CA LEU A 207 -4.04 17.14 -9.64
C LEU A 207 -4.58 18.33 -8.85
N ALA A 208 -3.74 19.31 -8.58
CA ALA A 208 -4.07 20.51 -7.82
C ALA A 208 -3.19 21.68 -8.33
N PRO A 209 -3.58 22.32 -9.45
CA PRO A 209 -2.79 23.40 -10.08
C PRO A 209 -2.47 24.55 -9.13
N GLU A 210 -3.36 24.80 -8.17
CA GLU A 210 -3.29 25.88 -7.17
C GLU A 210 -2.36 25.56 -5.99
N LYS A 211 -1.87 24.32 -5.85
CA LYS A 211 -0.98 23.94 -4.75
C LYS A 211 0.48 24.08 -5.15
N THR A 212 1.20 24.89 -4.38
CA THR A 212 2.64 25.15 -4.55
C THR A 212 3.54 24.30 -3.65
N SER A 213 2.96 23.43 -2.82
CA SER A 213 3.71 22.55 -1.91
C SER A 213 4.31 21.35 -2.65
N THR A 214 5.52 20.95 -2.27
CA THR A 214 6.14 19.70 -2.74
C THR A 214 5.34 18.50 -2.22
N LEU A 215 5.07 17.53 -3.08
CA LEU A 215 4.44 16.28 -2.67
C LEU A 215 5.50 15.37 -2.07
N GLN A 216 5.24 14.89 -0.85
CA GLN A 216 6.07 13.88 -0.21
C GLN A 216 5.33 12.56 -0.13
N ALA A 217 6.05 11.46 -0.38
CA ALA A 217 5.55 10.10 -0.25
C ALA A 217 6.51 9.28 0.60
N HIS A 218 5.98 8.24 1.23
CA HIS A 218 6.77 7.24 1.94
C HIS A 218 7.85 6.65 1.02
N SER A 219 9.12 6.81 1.38
CA SER A 219 10.27 6.48 0.53
C SER A 219 10.27 5.03 0.04
N GLY A 220 10.02 4.07 0.92
CA GLY A 220 9.94 2.65 0.56
C GLY A 220 8.89 2.35 -0.53
N PHE A 221 7.67 2.87 -0.37
CA PHE A 221 6.60 2.69 -1.37
C PHE A 221 6.87 3.44 -2.67
N LEU A 222 7.46 4.64 -2.60
CA LEU A 222 7.86 5.41 -3.78
C LEU A 222 8.94 4.68 -4.58
N ASN A 223 9.92 4.08 -3.91
CA ASN A 223 10.95 3.25 -4.54
C ASN A 223 10.33 2.06 -5.29
N SER A 224 9.37 1.36 -4.66
CA SER A 224 8.65 0.27 -5.31
C SER A 224 7.81 0.73 -6.50
N ALA A 225 7.10 1.85 -6.40
CA ALA A 225 6.30 2.40 -7.49
C ALA A 225 7.19 2.75 -8.71
N LYS A 226 8.32 3.43 -8.46
CA LYS A 226 9.31 3.77 -9.52
C LYS A 226 9.90 2.52 -10.19
N ALA A 227 10.22 1.49 -9.42
CA ALA A 227 10.77 0.25 -9.97
C ALA A 227 9.75 -0.52 -10.82
N LEU A 228 8.46 -0.39 -10.52
CA LEU A 228 7.38 -1.03 -11.28
C LEU A 228 6.92 -0.24 -12.51
N ASP A 229 7.15 1.08 -12.53
CA ASP A 229 6.56 2.02 -13.49
C ASP A 229 6.74 1.61 -14.95
N LYS A 230 7.96 1.26 -15.35
CA LYS A 230 8.25 0.86 -16.74
C LYS A 230 7.45 -0.37 -17.16
N THR A 231 7.46 -1.42 -16.35
CA THR A 231 6.80 -2.70 -16.67
C THR A 231 5.28 -2.58 -16.61
N VAL A 232 4.77 -1.85 -15.62
CA VAL A 232 3.33 -1.56 -15.51
C VAL A 232 2.85 -0.74 -16.70
N SER A 233 3.60 0.30 -17.09
CA SER A 233 3.28 1.11 -18.27
C SER A 233 3.24 0.27 -19.54
N HIS A 234 4.25 -0.58 -19.76
CA HIS A 234 4.28 -1.47 -20.91
C HIS A 234 3.06 -2.38 -20.98
N ASN A 235 2.69 -3.05 -19.87
CA ASN A 235 1.52 -3.93 -19.84
C ASN A 235 0.19 -3.18 -20.03
N ILE A 236 0.10 -1.93 -19.57
CA ILE A 236 -1.06 -1.06 -19.81
C ILE A 236 -1.13 -0.68 -21.29
N THR A 237 -0.01 -0.26 -21.91
CA THR A 237 0.05 0.06 -23.34
C THR A 237 -0.32 -1.16 -24.19
N ASP A 238 0.23 -2.34 -23.87
CA ASP A 238 -0.07 -3.59 -24.58
C ASP A 238 -1.54 -4.00 -24.46
N TYR A 239 -2.22 -3.63 -23.36
CA TYR A 239 -3.66 -3.84 -23.20
C TYR A 239 -4.48 -2.85 -24.04
N ILE A 240 -4.02 -1.62 -24.19
CA ILE A 240 -4.78 -0.53 -24.79
C ILE A 240 -4.60 -0.43 -26.30
N HIS A 241 -3.38 -0.59 -26.80
CA HIS A 241 -3.04 -0.44 -28.22
C HIS A 241 -3.89 -1.33 -29.14
N PRO A 242 -4.24 -2.59 -28.79
CA PRO A 242 -5.16 -3.39 -29.60
C PRO A 242 -6.62 -2.93 -29.57
N ASN A 243 -6.98 -2.05 -28.63
CA ASN A 243 -8.33 -1.55 -28.37
C ASN A 243 -8.50 -0.07 -28.77
N GLU A 244 -7.58 0.50 -29.56
CA GLU A 244 -7.67 1.88 -30.07
C GLU A 244 -9.05 2.13 -30.70
N GLY A 245 -9.83 3.04 -30.12
CA GLY A 245 -11.21 3.34 -30.51
C GLY A 245 -12.31 2.78 -29.59
N ARG A 246 -11.96 1.98 -28.57
CA ARG A 246 -12.87 1.55 -27.48
C ARG A 246 -12.38 2.07 -26.13
N TYR A 247 -13.31 2.38 -25.22
CA TYR A 247 -12.96 2.71 -23.84
C TYR A 247 -12.25 1.52 -23.19
N SER A 248 -10.99 1.72 -22.82
CA SER A 248 -10.20 0.74 -22.06
C SER A 248 -10.02 1.27 -20.65
N HIS A 249 -10.55 0.55 -19.67
CA HIS A 249 -10.43 0.91 -18.27
C HIS A 249 -9.22 0.22 -17.64
N VAL A 250 -8.52 0.91 -16.74
CA VAL A 250 -7.46 0.33 -15.91
C VAL A 250 -7.83 0.53 -14.45
N LEU A 251 -7.71 -0.52 -13.64
CA LEU A 251 -7.99 -0.49 -12.21
C LEU A 251 -6.75 -0.91 -11.43
N PHE A 252 -6.29 -0.04 -10.56
CA PHE A 252 -5.22 -0.34 -9.61
C PHE A 252 -5.82 -0.80 -8.28
N THR A 253 -5.27 -1.88 -7.73
CA THR A 253 -5.70 -2.43 -6.44
C THR A 253 -4.52 -3.04 -5.69
N GLY A 254 -4.65 -3.11 -4.38
CA GLY A 254 -3.67 -3.75 -3.52
C GLY A 254 -4.13 -3.75 -2.06
N HIS A 255 -3.63 -4.71 -1.30
CA HIS A 255 -3.87 -4.79 0.14
C HIS A 255 -2.64 -4.32 0.92
N SER A 256 -2.84 -3.66 2.07
CA SER A 256 -1.76 -3.19 2.95
C SER A 256 -0.75 -2.31 2.18
N ALA A 257 0.55 -2.56 2.31
CA ALA A 257 1.61 -1.87 1.56
C ALA A 257 1.44 -1.92 0.03
N GLY A 258 0.74 -2.94 -0.50
CA GLY A 258 0.48 -3.09 -1.93
C GLY A 258 -0.51 -2.04 -2.42
N GLY A 259 -1.47 -1.69 -1.58
CA GLY A 259 -2.35 -0.54 -1.82
C GLY A 259 -1.54 0.75 -1.93
N ALA A 260 -0.52 0.96 -1.08
CA ALA A 260 0.29 2.19 -1.05
C ALA A 260 0.98 2.41 -2.38
N VAL A 261 1.58 1.35 -2.90
CA VAL A 261 2.23 1.35 -4.19
C VAL A 261 1.21 1.50 -5.33
N ALA A 262 0.03 0.87 -5.22
CA ALA A 262 -1.06 1.00 -6.19
C ALA A 262 -1.59 2.44 -6.29
N SER A 263 -1.76 3.13 -5.15
CA SER A 263 -2.12 4.55 -5.09
C SER A 263 -1.10 5.43 -5.81
N LEU A 264 0.20 5.20 -5.59
CA LEU A 264 1.25 5.98 -6.25
C LEU A 264 1.24 5.75 -7.76
N LEU A 265 1.08 4.50 -8.20
CA LEU A 265 0.97 4.14 -9.62
C LEU A 265 -0.33 4.64 -10.28
N PHE A 266 -1.40 4.83 -9.51
CA PHE A 266 -2.64 5.45 -9.95
C PHE A 266 -2.50 6.96 -10.14
N LEU A 267 -1.77 7.63 -9.24
CA LEU A 267 -1.61 9.08 -9.25
C LEU A 267 -0.61 9.58 -10.31
N ARG A 268 0.31 8.71 -10.75
CA ARG A 268 1.29 9.05 -11.77
C ARG A 268 0.63 9.51 -13.07
N PRO A 269 1.30 10.32 -13.90
CA PRO A 269 0.84 10.66 -15.23
C PRO A 269 0.59 9.41 -16.07
N VAL A 270 -0.65 9.25 -16.54
CA VAL A 270 -1.03 8.23 -17.51
C VAL A 270 -1.87 8.92 -18.59
N ASP A 271 -1.67 8.56 -19.84
CA ASP A 271 -2.38 9.16 -20.99
C ASP A 271 -3.82 8.63 -21.08
N SER A 272 -4.78 9.52 -21.34
CA SER A 272 -6.16 9.27 -21.82
C SER A 272 -6.84 7.93 -21.46
N ILE A 273 -6.85 7.55 -20.18
CA ILE A 273 -7.46 6.31 -19.68
C ILE A 273 -8.38 6.62 -18.51
N PHE A 274 -9.52 5.92 -18.42
CA PHE A 274 -10.32 5.90 -17.20
C PHE A 274 -9.65 4.99 -16.18
N VAL A 275 -9.10 5.60 -15.14
CA VAL A 275 -8.40 4.87 -14.09
C VAL A 275 -9.27 4.79 -12.85
N TYR A 276 -9.41 3.58 -12.31
CA TYR A 276 -10.01 3.34 -11.01
C TYR A 276 -8.94 2.96 -10.00
N HIS A 277 -9.13 3.36 -8.75
CA HIS A 277 -8.34 2.87 -7.64
C HIS A 277 -9.25 2.38 -6.53
N ILE A 278 -9.00 1.16 -6.06
CA ILE A 278 -9.68 0.56 -4.93
C ILE A 278 -8.65 0.25 -3.85
N TRP A 279 -8.89 0.82 -2.68
CA TRP A 279 -8.11 0.54 -1.49
C TRP A 279 -9.03 0.02 -0.38
N GLY A 280 -8.55 -0.98 0.36
CA GLY A 280 -9.10 -1.37 1.66
C GLY A 280 -8.05 -1.19 2.75
N ALA A 281 -8.35 -0.37 3.76
CA ALA A 281 -7.53 -0.27 4.96
C ALA A 281 -7.99 -1.35 5.94
N SER A 282 -7.11 -2.29 6.28
CA SER A 282 -7.24 -3.02 7.53
C SER A 282 -6.68 -2.12 8.61
N SER A 283 -7.54 -1.60 9.49
CA SER A 283 -7.09 -1.11 10.80
C SER A 283 -6.25 -2.23 11.43
N CYS A 284 -5.05 -1.90 11.89
CA CYS A 284 -4.17 -2.86 12.56
C CYS A 284 -4.89 -3.49 13.78
N ASP A 285 -4.58 -4.76 14.06
CA ASP A 285 -5.05 -5.52 15.21
C ASP A 285 -5.03 -4.70 16.50
N GLY A 286 -6.22 -4.41 17.07
CA GLY A 286 -6.34 -3.79 18.40
C GLY A 286 -7.54 -2.86 18.61
N SER A 287 -8.14 -2.33 17.54
CA SER A 287 -9.35 -1.49 17.68
C SER A 287 -10.63 -2.34 17.71
N PRO A 288 -11.66 -1.97 18.51
CA PRO A 288 -12.98 -2.61 18.44
C PRO A 288 -13.51 -2.52 16.99
N PRO A 289 -14.42 -3.41 16.55
CA PRO A 289 -14.69 -3.69 15.14
C PRO A 289 -15.14 -2.43 14.39
N GLY A 290 -14.16 -1.70 13.87
CA GLY A 290 -14.32 -0.46 13.14
C GLY A 290 -14.60 -0.78 11.69
N LYS A 291 -15.66 -0.17 11.15
CA LYS A 291 -16.18 -0.31 9.79
C LYS A 291 -15.04 -0.47 8.75
N PHE A 292 -15.08 -1.56 7.99
CA PHE A 292 -14.28 -1.69 6.78
C PHE A 292 -14.71 -0.59 5.79
N GLN A 293 -13.80 0.33 5.44
CA GLN A 293 -14.03 1.29 4.37
C GLN A 293 -13.25 0.87 3.13
N ASN A 294 -14.01 0.47 2.10
CA ASN A 294 -13.50 0.32 0.74
C ASN A 294 -13.98 1.54 -0.05
N GLY A 295 -13.07 2.23 -0.75
CA GLY A 295 -13.41 3.36 -1.62
C GLY A 295 -13.10 3.04 -3.08
N LEU A 296 -13.97 3.45 -4.01
CA LEU A 296 -13.70 3.47 -5.44
C LEU A 296 -13.46 4.92 -5.87
N VAL A 297 -12.23 5.24 -6.28
CA VAL A 297 -11.92 6.57 -6.85
C VAL A 297 -11.85 6.42 -8.37
N GLN A 298 -12.65 7.21 -9.09
CA GLN A 298 -12.65 7.28 -10.54
C GLN A 298 -11.96 8.58 -11.00
N ARG A 299 -11.01 8.47 -11.91
CA ARG A 299 -10.40 9.63 -12.60
C ARG A 299 -10.71 9.56 -14.09
N ASP A 300 -11.36 10.60 -14.60
CA ASP A 300 -11.58 10.80 -16.03
C ASP A 300 -10.43 11.65 -16.60
N VAL A 301 -9.62 11.06 -17.48
CA VAL A 301 -8.46 11.73 -18.09
C VAL A 301 -8.80 12.29 -19.48
N SER A 302 -10.05 12.15 -19.95
CA SER A 302 -10.48 12.58 -21.30
C SER A 302 -10.61 14.10 -21.51
N LYS A 303 -10.30 14.92 -20.50
CA LYS A 303 -10.52 16.38 -20.53
C LYS A 303 -9.26 17.26 -20.45
N PHE A 304 -8.08 16.71 -20.67
CA PHE A 304 -6.86 17.50 -20.73
C PHE A 304 -6.26 17.39 -22.14
N HIS A 305 -6.74 18.28 -23.01
CA HIS A 305 -6.06 18.70 -24.25
C HIS A 305 -5.64 20.15 -24.06
#